data_AF-A0A395HM59-F1
#
_entry.id   AF-A0A395HM59-F1
#
_cell.length_a   1.000
_cell.length_b   1.000
_cell.length_c   1.000
_cell.angle_alpha   90.00
_cell.angle_beta   90.00
_cell.angle_gamma   90.00
#
_symmetry.space_group_name_H-M   'P 1'
#
loop_
_entity.id
_entity.type
_entity.pdbx_description
1 polymer ?
#
loop_
_entity_poly.entity_id
_entity_poly.type
_entity_poly.pdbx_seq_one_letter_code
_entity_poly.pdbx_strand_id
1 'polypeptide(L)'
;FPFPIGPSIPKSQLITLLPPADYCDYLIAQYFLRLSPLFRILHGPTFQRQHNSFQDRPEEVEFAWLAFLFTICSLTLNTMGNGDPTISHLWPRVGYSEGLLAAAAQYRHSYKICLSQDQFL
;
A
#
# COMPACT_ATOMS: atom_id res chain seq x y z
N PHE A 1 -19.85 8.67 18.60
CA PHE A 1 -19.42 9.57 17.51
C PHE A 1 -19.42 8.76 16.23
N PRO A 2 -20.32 8.96 15.25
CA PRO A 2 -20.07 8.42 13.93
C PRO A 2 -19.23 9.46 13.19
N PHE A 3 -17.99 9.10 12.83
CA PHE A 3 -17.32 9.81 11.75
C PHE A 3 -18.22 9.70 10.51
N PRO A 4 -18.43 10.77 9.73
CA PRO A 4 -19.19 10.66 8.50
C PRO A 4 -18.55 9.55 7.66
N ILE A 5 -19.31 8.49 7.41
CA ILE A 5 -18.91 7.39 6.55
C ILE A 5 -18.72 8.04 5.18
N GLY A 6 -17.47 8.05 4.70
CA GLY A 6 -17.14 8.60 3.39
C GLY A 6 -17.90 7.89 2.28
N PRO A 7 -17.74 8.30 1.01
CA PRO A 7 -18.32 7.56 -0.10
C PRO A 7 -17.93 6.07 -0.01
N SER A 8 -18.92 5.18 -0.04
CA SER A 8 -18.67 3.75 -0.10
C SER A 8 -18.18 3.41 -1.51
N ILE A 9 -16.89 3.13 -1.60
CA ILE A 9 -16.20 2.73 -2.83
C ILE A 9 -16.06 1.21 -2.81
N PRO A 10 -16.50 0.49 -3.86
CA PRO A 10 -16.37 -0.96 -3.90
C PRO A 10 -14.91 -1.40 -3.81
N LYS A 11 -14.68 -2.53 -3.13
CA LYS A 11 -13.33 -3.08 -2.88
C LYS A 11 -12.56 -3.31 -4.19
N SER A 12 -13.24 -3.82 -5.22
CA SER A 12 -12.69 -4.01 -6.57
C SER A 12 -12.09 -2.72 -7.14
N GLN A 13 -12.79 -1.59 -6.98
CA GLN A 13 -12.27 -0.29 -7.40
C GLN A 13 -11.08 0.15 -6.55
N LEU A 14 -11.09 -0.08 -5.24
CA LEU A 14 -9.93 0.21 -4.40
C LEU A 14 -8.71 -0.61 -4.79
N ILE A 15 -8.88 -1.90 -5.10
CA ILE A 15 -7.79 -2.78 -5.56
C ILE A 15 -7.16 -2.22 -6.85
N THR A 16 -7.93 -1.66 -7.78
CA THR A 16 -7.39 -1.03 -9.00
C THR A 16 -6.52 0.21 -8.74
N LEU A 17 -6.60 0.80 -7.54
CA LEU A 17 -5.76 1.93 -7.14
C LEU A 17 -4.40 1.50 -6.57
N LEU A 18 -4.17 0.21 -6.35
CA LEU A 18 -2.86 -0.30 -5.94
C LEU A 18 -1.83 -0.08 -7.06
N PRO A 19 -0.53 -0.04 -6.71
CA PRO A 19 0.51 -0.17 -7.72
C PRO A 19 0.31 -1.48 -8.51
N PRO A 20 0.66 -1.52 -9.81
CA PRO A 20 0.87 -2.76 -10.53
C PRO A 20 1.70 -3.77 -9.73
N ALA A 21 1.39 -5.06 -9.89
CA ALA A 21 1.88 -6.14 -9.03
C ALA A 21 3.40 -6.12 -8.80
N ASP A 22 4.20 -6.04 -9.87
CA ASP A 22 5.67 -5.99 -9.78
C ASP A 22 6.18 -4.82 -8.92
N TYR A 23 5.51 -3.67 -8.98
CA TYR A 23 5.86 -2.51 -8.17
C TYR A 23 5.38 -2.66 -6.73
N CYS A 24 4.21 -3.26 -6.53
CA CYS A 24 3.71 -3.54 -5.19
C CYS A 24 4.68 -4.49 -4.46
N ASP A 25 5.11 -5.56 -5.12
CA ASP A 25 6.11 -6.50 -4.61
C ASP A 25 7.45 -5.82 -4.30
N TYR A 26 7.91 -4.94 -5.19
CA TYR A 26 9.12 -4.16 -4.95
C TYR A 26 8.99 -3.23 -3.72
N LEU A 27 7.88 -2.51 -3.57
CA LEU A 27 7.64 -1.65 -2.42
C LEU A 27 7.56 -2.45 -1.11
N ILE A 28 6.92 -3.63 -1.14
CA ILE A 28 6.87 -4.55 0.00
C ILE A 28 8.28 -5.01 0.37
N ALA A 29 9.09 -5.43 -0.60
CA ALA A 29 10.47 -5.87 -0.33
C ALA A 29 11.29 -4.74 0.30
N GLN A 30 11.16 -3.52 -0.21
CA GLN A 30 11.87 -2.35 0.33
C GLN A 30 11.38 -1.96 1.73
N TYR A 31 10.07 -2.12 2.02
CA TYR A 31 9.54 -1.97 3.37
C TYR A 31 10.23 -2.94 4.34
N PHE A 32 10.29 -4.24 4.00
CA PHE A 32 10.88 -5.24 4.89
C PHE A 32 12.40 -5.06 5.02
N LEU A 33 13.07 -4.58 3.98
CA LEU A 33 14.50 -4.32 4.00
C LEU A 33 14.85 -3.09 4.86
N ARG A 34 14.11 -1.99 4.74
CA ARG A 34 14.50 -0.69 5.31
C ARG A 34 13.74 -0.30 6.57
N LEU A 35 12.45 -0.65 6.65
CA LEU A 35 11.54 -0.15 7.70
C LEU A 35 11.24 -1.21 8.77
N SER A 36 11.07 -2.47 8.39
CA SER A 36 10.83 -3.56 9.35
C SER A 36 11.92 -3.71 10.42
N PRO A 37 13.23 -3.51 10.14
CA PRO A 37 14.26 -3.56 11.18
C PRO A 37 14.13 -2.44 12.22
N LEU A 38 13.61 -1.28 11.81
CA LEU A 38 13.40 -0.12 12.69
C LEU A 38 12.16 -0.32 13.58
N PHE A 39 11.13 -0.93 13.01
CA PHE A 39 9.84 -1.15 13.67
C PHE A 39 9.40 -2.61 13.44
N ARG A 40 9.73 -3.50 14.38
CA ARG A 40 9.34 -4.92 14.35
C ARG A 40 7.88 -5.14 14.72
N ILE A 41 6.99 -4.46 14.01
CA ILE A 41 5.52 -4.54 14.20
C ILE A 41 4.96 -5.70 13.37
N LEU A 42 5.63 -6.09 12.28
CA LEU A 42 5.15 -7.10 11.34
C LEU A 42 5.95 -8.39 11.41
N HIS A 43 5.23 -9.51 11.40
CA HIS A 43 5.82 -10.82 11.20
C HIS A 43 5.87 -11.15 9.70
N GLY A 44 7.06 -11.03 9.09
CA GLY A 44 7.28 -11.23 7.65
C GLY A 44 6.65 -12.51 7.08
N PRO A 45 6.84 -13.70 7.69
CA PRO A 45 6.22 -14.94 7.20
C PRO A 45 4.69 -14.94 7.23
N THR A 46 4.08 -14.21 8.16
CA THR A 46 2.62 -14.06 8.19
C THR A 46 2.16 -13.12 7.09
N PHE A 47 2.84 -11.99 6.93
CA PHE A 47 2.56 -11.05 5.86
C PHE A 47 2.62 -11.71 4.48
N GLN A 48 3.69 -12.47 4.20
CA GLN A 48 3.86 -13.13 2.90
C GLN A 48 2.71 -14.09 2.59
N ARG A 49 2.28 -14.90 3.57
CA ARG A 49 1.14 -15.82 3.38
C ARG A 49 -0.17 -15.07 3.07
N GLN A 50 -0.40 -13.96 3.75
CA GLN A 50 -1.56 -13.11 3.50
C GLN A 50 -1.48 -12.44 2.12
N HIS A 51 -0.29 -11.97 1.73
CA HIS A 51 -0.05 -11.36 0.42
C HIS A 51 -0.27 -12.36 -0.72
N ASN A 52 0.22 -13.59 -0.59
CA ASN A 52 -0.04 -14.64 -1.58
C ASN A 52 -1.55 -14.92 -1.69
N SER A 53 -2.24 -15.02 -0.55
CA SER A 53 -3.70 -15.23 -0.54
C SER A 53 -4.46 -14.08 -1.22
N PHE A 54 -3.97 -12.84 -1.07
CA PHE A 54 -4.50 -11.67 -1.74
C PHE A 54 -4.28 -11.73 -3.26
N GLN A 55 -3.12 -12.17 -3.72
CA GLN A 55 -2.85 -12.33 -5.15
C GLN A 55 -3.79 -13.36 -5.79
N ASP A 56 -4.13 -14.42 -5.08
CA ASP A 56 -5.08 -15.44 -5.55
C ASP A 56 -6.54 -14.95 -5.50
N ARG A 57 -6.94 -14.27 -4.42
CA ARG A 57 -8.32 -13.90 -4.12
C ARG A 57 -8.41 -12.44 -3.62
N PRO A 58 -8.20 -11.44 -4.50
CA PRO A 58 -8.01 -10.06 -4.09
C PRO A 58 -9.28 -9.43 -3.48
N GLU A 59 -10.47 -9.88 -3.86
CA GLU A 59 -11.73 -9.35 -3.32
C GLU A 59 -12.13 -9.93 -1.96
N GLU A 60 -11.47 -10.99 -1.50
CA GLU A 60 -11.82 -11.68 -0.25
C GLU A 60 -11.11 -11.08 0.98
N VAL A 61 -10.11 -10.23 0.79
CA VAL A 61 -9.38 -9.61 1.91
C VAL A 61 -10.20 -8.57 2.64
N GLU A 62 -9.92 -8.37 3.92
CA GLU A 62 -10.54 -7.32 4.74
C GLU A 62 -10.10 -5.92 4.28
N PHE A 63 -10.95 -4.92 4.50
CA PHE A 63 -10.58 -3.52 4.24
C PHE A 63 -9.40 -3.08 5.10
N ALA A 64 -9.31 -3.56 6.35
CA ALA A 64 -8.13 -3.38 7.20
C ALA A 64 -6.82 -3.83 6.52
N TRP A 65 -6.83 -5.03 5.94
CA TRP A 65 -5.66 -5.59 5.28
C TRP A 65 -5.28 -4.81 4.01
N LEU A 66 -6.27 -4.41 3.22
CA LEU A 66 -6.05 -3.58 2.03
C LEU A 66 -5.54 -2.18 2.41
N ALA A 67 -6.08 -1.57 3.47
CA ALA A 67 -5.59 -0.30 4.02
C ALA A 67 -4.12 -0.41 4.45
N PHE A 68 -3.78 -1.54 5.06
CA PHE A 68 -2.44 -1.81 5.51
C PHE A 68 -1.45 -1.97 4.32
N LEU A 69 -1.87 -2.62 3.23
CA LEU A 69 -1.07 -2.69 2.00
C LEU A 69 -0.82 -1.29 1.38
N PHE A 70 -1.84 -0.44 1.32
CA PHE A 70 -1.67 0.96 0.90
C PHE A 70 -0.74 1.75 1.81
N THR A 71 -0.78 1.47 3.12
CA THR A 71 0.10 2.10 4.11
C THR A 71 1.56 1.70 3.87
N ILE A 72 1.83 0.42 3.61
CA ILE A 72 3.16 -0.07 3.24
C ILE A 72 3.66 0.66 1.99
N CYS A 73 2.85 0.73 0.93
CA CYS A 73 3.22 1.40 -0.31
C CYS A 73 3.54 2.89 -0.08
N SER A 74 2.63 3.61 0.60
CA SER A 74 2.80 5.02 0.94
C SER A 74 4.07 5.24 1.76
N LEU A 75 4.28 4.49 2.83
CA LEU A 75 5.40 4.71 3.74
C LEU A 75 6.74 4.44 3.05
N THR A 76 6.82 3.35 2.30
CA THR A 76 8.03 2.98 1.56
C THR A 76 8.41 4.08 0.58
N LEU A 77 7.45 4.58 -0.21
CA LEU A 77 7.69 5.69 -1.12
C LEU A 77 8.17 6.98 -0.41
N ASN A 78 7.62 7.30 0.77
CA ASN A 78 8.09 8.47 1.54
C ASN A 78 9.54 8.32 2.05
N THR A 79 10.06 7.09 2.11
CA THR A 79 11.44 6.81 2.55
C THR A 79 12.42 6.60 1.40
N MET A 80 11.90 6.44 0.18
CA MET A 80 12.69 6.39 -1.04
C MET A 80 13.07 7.82 -1.41
N GLY A 81 14.29 8.22 -1.10
CA GLY A 81 14.82 9.53 -1.47
C GLY A 81 14.90 9.72 -2.99
N ASN A 82 15.10 10.97 -3.41
CA ASN A 82 15.28 11.34 -4.82
C ASN A 82 16.50 10.61 -5.40
N GLY A 83 16.29 9.49 -6.09
CA GLY A 83 17.36 8.78 -6.78
C GLY A 83 17.50 7.28 -6.47
N ASP A 84 16.44 6.56 -6.07
CA ASP A 84 16.49 5.10 -6.20
C ASP A 84 16.42 4.75 -7.70
N PRO A 85 17.53 4.30 -8.32
CA PRO A 85 17.59 4.08 -9.76
C PRO A 85 16.63 2.97 -10.19
N THR A 86 16.35 2.02 -9.29
CA THR A 86 15.42 0.92 -9.54
C THR A 86 14.01 1.45 -9.78
N ILE A 87 13.59 2.47 -9.03
CA ILE A 87 12.26 3.07 -9.20
C ILE A 87 12.16 3.83 -10.51
N SER A 88 13.22 4.52 -10.93
CA SER A 88 13.21 5.23 -12.21
C SER A 88 13.11 4.27 -13.40
N HIS A 89 13.71 3.08 -13.31
CA HIS A 89 13.61 2.04 -14.32
C HIS A 89 12.26 1.31 -14.30
N LEU A 90 11.81 0.93 -13.12
CA LEU A 90 10.56 0.22 -12.92
C LEU A 90 9.38 1.14 -13.22
N TRP A 91 9.37 2.36 -12.71
CA TRP A 91 8.29 3.32 -12.93
C TRP A 91 8.78 4.63 -13.56
N PRO A 92 9.02 4.66 -14.89
CA PRO A 92 9.52 5.86 -15.58
C PRO A 92 8.59 7.08 -15.45
N ARG A 93 7.28 6.87 -15.36
CA ARG A 93 6.27 7.94 -15.26
C ARG A 93 6.20 8.64 -13.89
N VAL A 94 6.71 8.03 -12.83
CA VAL A 94 6.59 8.48 -11.43
C VAL A 94 7.95 8.55 -10.75
N GLY A 95 9.03 8.05 -11.37
CA GLY A 95 10.39 8.06 -10.83
C GLY A 95 11.04 9.44 -10.60
N TYR A 96 10.29 10.52 -10.79
CA TYR A 96 10.64 11.85 -10.30
C TYR A 96 10.15 12.03 -8.87
N SER A 97 10.89 12.79 -8.04
CA SER A 97 10.56 13.04 -6.63
C SER A 97 9.11 13.49 -6.41
N GLU A 98 8.62 14.43 -7.20
CA GLU A 98 7.24 14.93 -7.13
C GLU A 98 6.20 13.85 -7.45
N GLY A 99 6.50 12.98 -8.41
CA GLY A 99 5.67 11.84 -8.75
C GLY A 99 5.56 10.85 -7.59
N LEU A 100 6.69 10.50 -6.96
CA LEU A 100 6.72 9.57 -5.82
C LEU A 100 5.91 10.11 -4.64
N LEU A 101 6.05 11.41 -4.34
CA LEU A 101 5.28 12.06 -3.29
C LEU A 101 3.78 12.09 -3.61
N ALA A 102 3.42 12.36 -4.86
CA ALA A 102 2.02 12.33 -5.30
C ALA A 102 1.41 10.93 -5.20
N ALA A 103 2.14 9.90 -5.66
CA ALA A 103 1.71 8.49 -5.54
C ALA A 103 1.56 8.08 -4.07
N ALA A 104 2.53 8.46 -3.22
CA ALA A 104 2.43 8.19 -1.80
C ALA A 104 1.23 8.90 -1.15
N ALA A 105 0.93 10.14 -1.54
CA ALA A 105 -0.25 10.86 -1.07
C ALA A 105 -1.56 10.19 -1.54
N GLN A 106 -1.59 9.66 -2.75
CA GLN A 106 -2.73 8.92 -3.27
C GLN A 106 -2.96 7.62 -2.47
N TYR A 107 -1.92 6.83 -2.21
CA TYR A 107 -2.04 5.63 -1.37
C TYR A 107 -2.45 5.99 0.07
N ARG A 108 -1.95 7.11 0.59
CA ARG A 108 -2.38 7.68 1.87
C ARG A 108 -3.87 8.02 1.88
N HIS A 109 -4.43 8.44 0.75
CA HIS A 109 -5.85 8.71 0.63
C HIS A 109 -6.67 7.40 0.54
N SER A 110 -6.22 6.45 -0.29
CA SER A 110 -6.89 5.16 -0.48
C SER A 110 -7.00 4.34 0.80
N TYR A 111 -5.95 4.29 1.64
CA TYR A 111 -6.07 3.55 2.92
C TYR A 111 -7.09 4.19 3.86
N LYS A 112 -7.20 5.53 3.90
CA LYS A 112 -8.21 6.21 4.73
C LYS A 112 -9.62 5.82 4.30
N ILE A 113 -9.85 5.70 2.99
CA ILE A 113 -11.12 5.20 2.45
C ILE A 113 -11.36 3.77 2.91
N CYS A 114 -10.36 2.89 2.79
CA CYS A 114 -10.47 1.50 3.26
C CYS A 114 -10.86 1.44 4.75
N LEU A 115 -10.14 2.16 5.62
CA LEU A 115 -10.43 2.18 7.07
C LEU A 115 -11.80 2.78 7.39
N SER A 116 -12.28 3.76 6.62
CA SER A 116 -13.62 4.34 6.84
C SER A 116 -14.75 3.36 6.50
N GLN A 117 -14.47 2.36 5.66
CA GLN A 117 -15.42 1.31 5.29
C GLN A 117 -15.27 0.04 6.14
N ASP A 118 -14.16 -0.07 6.86
CA ASP A 118 -13.91 -1.15 7.80
C ASP A 118 -14.87 -1.00 8.99
N GLN A 119 -15.94 -1.79 8.99
CA GLN A 119 -16.96 -1.79 10.04
C GLN A 119 -16.36 -2.46 11.28
N PHE A 120 -15.58 -1.72 12.08
CA PHE A 120 -15.15 -2.15 13.41
C PHE A 120 -16.40 -2.31 14.29
N LEU A 121 -16.95 -3.52 14.33
CA LEU A 121 -18.00 -3.95 15.26
C LEU A 121 -17.37 -4.64 16.47
#